data_AF-A0A4R4ZYN3-F1
#
_entry.id   AF-A0A4R4ZYN3-F1
#
_cell.length_a   1.000
_cell.length_b   1.000
_cell.length_c   1.000
_cell.angle_alpha   90.00
_cell.angle_beta   90.00
_cell.angle_gamma   90.00
#
_symmetry.space_group_name_H-M   'P 1'
#
loop_
_entity.id
_entity.type
_entity.pdbx_description
1 polymer ?
#
loop_
_entity_poly.entity_id
_entity_poly.type
_entity_poly.pdbx_seq_one_letter_code
_entity_poly.pdbx_strand_id
1 'polypeptide(L)'
;MAKRIDPAAVWGAYRSGHEALRGWLAELPPEHWTGPSVLPGWTVADLAAHIALVADSVTATAAAPRGVAPHSLSEYLTTYAAAAADLSERTVAIAADAGHDKDRILAAVDERFQAATSTVDARGLDDVVLTTRRVPARQSDYLLTRVIEIAVHADDLARSVPSADPPTIPRD
;
A
#
# COMPACT_ATOMS: atom_id res chain seq x y z
N MET A 1 4.78 22.56 -18.76
CA MET A 1 4.28 21.17 -18.72
C MET A 1 4.80 20.52 -17.46
N ALA A 2 3.93 19.96 -16.61
CA ALA A 2 4.40 19.17 -15.48
C ALA A 2 5.19 17.96 -16.00
N LYS A 3 6.31 17.62 -15.34
CA LYS A 3 7.12 16.45 -15.68
C LYS A 3 6.24 15.21 -15.52
N ARG A 4 6.07 14.43 -16.59
CA ARG A 4 5.39 13.13 -16.51
C ARG A 4 6.21 12.20 -15.61
N ILE A 5 5.52 11.57 -14.67
CA ILE A 5 6.11 10.57 -13.79
C ILE A 5 6.35 9.30 -14.62
N ASP A 6 7.53 8.71 -14.48
CA ASP A 6 7.86 7.44 -15.10
C ASP A 6 7.27 6.29 -14.27
N PRO A 7 6.34 5.46 -14.83
CA PRO A 7 5.80 4.30 -14.12
C PRO A 7 6.86 3.35 -13.58
N ALA A 8 7.99 3.18 -14.29
CA ALA A 8 9.06 2.29 -13.84
C ALA A 8 9.73 2.81 -12.56
N ALA A 9 9.95 4.12 -12.49
CA ALA A 9 10.53 4.76 -11.30
C ALA A 9 9.63 4.61 -10.08
N VAL A 10 8.33 4.92 -10.20
CA VAL A 10 7.40 4.79 -9.06
C VAL A 10 7.11 3.35 -8.68
N TRP A 11 7.13 2.41 -9.64
CA TRP A 11 7.03 0.99 -9.34
C TRP A 11 8.25 0.50 -8.55
N GLY A 12 9.46 0.90 -8.97
CA GLY A 12 10.70 0.61 -8.25
C GLY A 12 10.69 1.16 -6.83
N ALA A 13 10.28 2.42 -6.65
CA ALA A 13 10.16 3.05 -5.34
C ALA A 13 9.16 2.32 -4.42
N TYR A 14 7.98 1.96 -4.94
CA TYR A 14 6.99 1.21 -4.15
C TYR A 14 7.52 -0.17 -3.75
N ARG A 15 8.16 -0.90 -4.67
CA ARG A 15 8.74 -2.20 -4.37
C ARG A 15 9.81 -2.13 -3.29
N SER A 16 10.76 -1.20 -3.43
CA SER A 16 11.83 -1.00 -2.46
C SER A 16 11.28 -0.62 -1.08
N GLY A 17 10.28 0.28 -1.04
CA GLY A 17 9.62 0.67 0.21
C GLY A 17 8.87 -0.48 0.86
N HIS A 18 8.20 -1.31 0.06
CA HIS A 18 7.50 -2.50 0.54
C HIS A 18 8.48 -3.52 1.13
N GLU A 19 9.55 -3.84 0.41
CA GLU A 19 10.58 -4.79 0.85
C GLU A 19 11.24 -4.32 2.17
N ALA A 20 11.57 -3.03 2.27
CA ALA A 20 12.14 -2.45 3.48
C ALA A 20 11.16 -2.51 4.66
N LEU A 21 9.89 -2.11 4.46
CA LEU A 21 8.89 -2.13 5.53
C LEU A 21 8.54 -3.55 5.96
N ARG A 22 8.41 -4.49 5.01
CA ARG A 22 8.24 -5.91 5.33
C ARG A 22 9.42 -6.39 6.18
N GLY A 23 10.66 -6.16 5.74
CA GLY A 23 11.85 -6.58 6.47
C GLY A 23 11.84 -6.06 7.91
N TRP A 24 11.45 -4.80 8.11
CA TRP A 24 11.29 -4.21 9.43
C TRP A 24 10.19 -4.90 10.27
N LEU A 25 9.01 -5.14 9.70
CA LEU A 25 7.92 -5.86 10.39
C LEU A 25 8.31 -7.29 10.78
N ALA A 26 9.16 -7.95 10.00
CA ALA A 26 9.67 -9.28 10.29
C ALA A 26 10.56 -9.30 11.54
N GLU A 27 11.33 -8.23 11.78
CA GLU A 27 12.19 -8.09 12.97
C GLU A 27 11.43 -7.53 14.19
N LEU A 28 10.24 -6.95 13.99
CA LEU A 28 9.46 -6.33 15.07
C LEU A 28 9.02 -7.37 16.12
N PRO A 29 9.39 -7.22 17.41
CA PRO A 29 9.01 -8.15 18.45
C PRO A 29 7.48 -8.34 18.60
N PRO A 30 6.97 -9.56 18.88
CA PRO A 30 5.53 -9.85 18.95
C PRO A 30 4.75 -9.00 19.95
N GLU A 31 5.38 -8.53 21.03
CA GLU A 31 4.74 -7.69 22.04
C GLU A 31 4.25 -6.34 21.50
N HIS A 32 4.79 -5.86 20.39
CA HIS A 32 4.36 -4.61 19.78
C HIS A 32 3.10 -4.77 18.92
N TRP A 33 2.81 -5.98 18.42
CA TRP A 33 1.76 -6.22 17.43
C TRP A 33 0.35 -5.97 17.98
N THR A 34 0.11 -6.28 19.25
CA THR A 34 -1.19 -6.07 19.91
C THR A 34 -1.34 -4.68 20.54
N GLY A 35 -0.26 -3.88 20.56
CA GLY A 35 -0.29 -2.51 21.05
C GLY A 35 -1.04 -1.57 20.11
N PRO A 36 -1.53 -0.42 20.62
CA PRO A 36 -2.17 0.59 19.78
C PRO A 36 -1.18 1.16 18.77
N SER A 37 -1.66 1.41 17.56
CA SER A 37 -0.97 2.26 16.59
C SER A 37 -1.29 3.73 16.82
N VAL A 38 -0.61 4.61 16.07
CA VAL A 38 -0.94 6.04 16.00
C VAL A 38 -2.24 6.34 15.26
N LEU A 39 -2.81 5.36 14.54
CA LEU A 39 -4.10 5.48 13.89
C LEU A 39 -5.20 5.08 14.88
N PRO A 40 -6.15 5.97 15.21
CA PRO A 40 -7.17 5.70 16.23
C PRO A 40 -7.96 4.43 15.94
N GLY A 41 -8.02 3.53 16.92
CA GLY A 41 -8.77 2.28 16.84
C GLY A 41 -8.05 1.12 16.14
N TRP A 42 -6.82 1.32 15.66
CA TRP A 42 -6.01 0.27 15.05
C TRP A 42 -4.86 -0.13 15.96
N THR A 43 -4.60 -1.42 16.06
CA THR A 43 -3.36 -1.99 16.59
C THR A 43 -2.24 -1.92 15.54
N VAL A 44 -1.00 -2.20 15.96
CA VAL A 44 0.12 -2.39 15.02
C VAL A 44 -0.15 -3.55 14.05
N ALA A 45 -0.80 -4.62 14.51
CA ALA A 45 -1.23 -5.73 13.65
C ALA A 45 -2.24 -5.27 12.58
N ASP A 46 -3.20 -4.42 12.92
CA ASP A 46 -4.15 -3.85 11.94
C ASP A 46 -3.43 -3.00 10.90
N LEU A 47 -2.50 -2.14 11.34
CA LEU A 47 -1.71 -1.31 10.43
C LEU A 47 -0.77 -2.15 9.53
N ALA A 48 -0.20 -3.24 10.06
CA ALA A 48 0.57 -4.19 9.25
C ALA A 48 -0.31 -4.93 8.22
N ALA A 49 -1.53 -5.33 8.62
CA ALA A 49 -2.52 -5.93 7.72
C ALA A 49 -2.96 -4.95 6.61
N HIS A 50 -2.98 -3.65 6.91
CA HIS A 50 -3.27 -2.62 5.90
C HIS A 50 -2.26 -2.65 4.73
N ILE A 51 -0.99 -2.93 4.99
CA ILE A 51 0.04 -3.04 3.94
C ILE A 51 -0.32 -4.13 2.92
N ALA A 52 -0.93 -5.23 3.38
CA ALA A 52 -1.44 -6.28 2.53
C ALA A 52 -2.58 -5.75 1.61
N LEU A 53 -3.49 -4.95 2.17
CA LEU A 53 -4.59 -4.31 1.43
C LEU A 53 -4.08 -3.29 0.38
N VAL A 54 -3.00 -2.56 0.68
CA VAL A 54 -2.34 -1.66 -0.28
C VAL A 54 -1.86 -2.43 -1.51
N ALA A 55 -1.22 -3.59 -1.32
CA ALA A 55 -0.81 -4.46 -2.42
C ALA A 55 -2.01 -5.04 -3.19
N ASP A 56 -3.03 -5.52 -2.50
CA ASP A 56 -4.26 -6.03 -3.13
C ASP A 56 -4.96 -4.98 -4.01
N SER A 57 -4.85 -3.70 -3.67
CA SER A 57 -5.36 -2.62 -4.52
C SER A 57 -4.72 -2.59 -5.91
N VAL A 58 -3.44 -2.97 -6.02
CA VAL A 58 -2.71 -3.03 -7.29
C VAL A 58 -3.21 -4.20 -8.12
N THR A 59 -3.41 -5.37 -7.50
CA THR A 59 -3.98 -6.55 -8.15
C THR A 59 -5.35 -6.28 -8.75
N ALA A 60 -6.14 -5.40 -8.12
CA ALA A 60 -7.47 -5.01 -8.60
C ALA A 60 -7.48 -4.03 -9.78
N THR A 61 -6.32 -3.62 -10.28
CA THR A 61 -6.23 -2.72 -11.43
C THR A 61 -6.24 -3.47 -12.75
N ALA A 62 -6.88 -2.88 -13.76
CA ALA A 62 -6.86 -3.38 -15.13
C ALA A 62 -6.71 -2.21 -16.11
N ALA A 63 -6.21 -2.47 -17.33
CA ALA A 63 -6.19 -1.46 -18.37
C ALA A 63 -7.62 -0.99 -18.67
N ALA A 64 -7.83 0.32 -18.67
CA ALA A 64 -9.14 0.90 -18.92
C ALA A 64 -9.53 0.73 -20.41
N PRO A 65 -10.83 0.59 -20.72
CA PRO A 65 -11.32 0.63 -22.10
C PRO A 65 -10.88 1.91 -22.83
N ARG A 66 -10.77 1.82 -24.17
CA ARG A 66 -10.45 2.97 -25.03
C ARG A 66 -11.44 4.11 -24.80
N GLY A 67 -10.93 5.33 -24.61
CA GLY A 67 -11.74 6.54 -24.45
C GLY A 67 -12.02 6.93 -23.00
N VAL A 68 -11.68 6.09 -22.02
CA VAL A 68 -11.71 6.47 -20.60
C VAL A 68 -10.61 7.50 -20.34
N ALA A 69 -11.00 8.68 -19.85
CA ALA A 69 -10.07 9.72 -19.45
C ALA A 69 -9.52 9.43 -18.04
N PRO A 70 -8.22 9.65 -17.79
CA PRO A 70 -7.68 9.56 -16.44
C PRO A 70 -8.06 10.79 -15.62
N HIS A 71 -8.30 10.59 -14.33
CA HIS A 71 -8.22 11.65 -13.34
C HIS A 71 -6.76 11.91 -12.95
N SER A 72 -6.48 13.14 -12.57
CA SER A 72 -5.19 13.55 -12.01
C SER A 72 -4.94 12.90 -10.63
N LEU A 73 -3.69 12.91 -10.19
CA LEU A 73 -3.32 12.50 -8.84
C LEU A 73 -4.16 13.23 -7.78
N SER A 74 -4.32 14.56 -7.90
CA SER A 74 -5.07 15.34 -6.91
C SER A 74 -6.54 14.92 -6.84
N GLU A 75 -7.19 14.70 -7.99
CA GLU A 75 -8.56 14.17 -8.03
C GLU A 75 -8.65 12.74 -7.50
N TYR A 76 -7.62 11.92 -7.68
CA TYR A 76 -7.58 10.60 -7.05
C TYR A 76 -7.52 10.71 -5.53
N LEU A 77 -6.68 11.61 -4.99
CA LEU A 77 -6.52 11.80 -3.54
C LEU A 77 -7.80 12.34 -2.86
N THR A 78 -8.61 13.16 -3.54
CA THR A 78 -9.89 13.64 -2.95
C THR A 78 -10.88 12.50 -2.68
N THR A 79 -10.70 11.32 -3.29
CA THR A 79 -11.55 10.15 -3.05
C THR A 79 -11.24 9.42 -1.73
N TYR A 80 -10.14 9.74 -1.05
CA TYR A 80 -9.68 8.98 0.12
C TYR A 80 -10.65 9.04 1.29
N ALA A 81 -11.16 10.23 1.60
CA ALA A 81 -12.06 10.43 2.73
C ALA A 81 -13.34 9.58 2.60
N ALA A 82 -13.90 9.49 1.39
CA ALA A 82 -15.09 8.68 1.13
C ALA A 82 -14.83 7.17 1.23
N ALA A 83 -13.60 6.72 0.97
CA ALA A 83 -13.22 5.31 1.00
C ALA A 83 -12.69 4.84 2.38
N ALA A 84 -12.42 5.77 3.30
CA ALA A 84 -11.70 5.46 4.55
C ALA A 84 -12.41 4.41 5.42
N ALA A 85 -13.73 4.50 5.57
CA ALA A 85 -14.51 3.56 6.40
C ALA A 85 -14.46 2.12 5.85
N ASP A 86 -14.75 1.93 4.56
CA ASP A 86 -14.69 0.62 3.89
C ASP A 86 -13.27 0.03 3.93
N LEU A 87 -12.23 0.87 3.74
CA LEU A 87 -10.84 0.42 3.86
C LEU A 87 -10.47 0.01 5.29
N SER A 88 -10.99 0.72 6.29
CA SER A 88 -10.81 0.35 7.69
C SER A 88 -11.46 -0.99 8.02
N GLU A 89 -12.69 -1.21 7.58
CA GLU A 89 -13.39 -2.49 7.79
C GLU A 89 -12.63 -3.67 7.16
N ARG A 90 -12.13 -3.51 5.93
CA ARG A 90 -11.32 -4.53 5.26
C ARG A 90 -9.98 -4.78 5.93
N THR A 91 -9.34 -3.72 6.43
CA THR A 91 -8.08 -3.82 7.16
C THR A 91 -8.26 -4.66 8.42
N VAL A 92 -9.28 -4.34 9.22
CA VAL A 92 -9.61 -5.09 10.44
C VAL A 92 -10.00 -6.54 10.11
N ALA A 93 -10.73 -6.77 9.00
CA ALA A 93 -11.06 -8.12 8.57
C ALA A 93 -9.81 -8.98 8.26
N ILE A 94 -8.80 -8.42 7.56
CA ILE A 94 -7.55 -9.13 7.27
C ILE A 94 -6.82 -9.49 8.57
N ALA A 95 -6.73 -8.55 9.52
CA ALA A 95 -6.08 -8.79 10.81
C ALA A 95 -6.84 -9.84 11.63
N ALA A 96 -8.17 -9.77 11.65
CA ALA A 96 -9.03 -10.73 12.35
C ALA A 96 -8.93 -12.14 11.75
N ASP A 97 -8.93 -12.28 10.42
CA ASP A 97 -8.76 -13.57 9.73
C ASP A 97 -7.38 -14.20 10.02
N ALA A 98 -6.36 -13.35 10.16
CA ALA A 98 -5.03 -13.77 10.62
C ALA A 98 -4.98 -14.05 12.13
N GLY A 99 -6.03 -13.76 12.90
CA GLY A 99 -6.05 -13.88 14.36
C GLY A 99 -5.12 -12.90 15.07
N HIS A 100 -4.81 -11.76 14.43
CA HIS A 100 -3.79 -10.79 14.84
C HIS A 100 -2.39 -11.41 15.02
N ASP A 101 -2.15 -12.57 14.42
CA ASP A 101 -0.88 -13.27 14.47
C ASP A 101 0.13 -12.67 13.49
N LYS A 102 1.33 -12.36 14.00
CA LYS A 102 2.42 -11.76 13.23
C LYS A 102 2.72 -12.54 11.95
N ASP A 103 2.94 -13.85 12.07
CA ASP A 103 3.42 -14.65 10.94
C ASP A 103 2.35 -14.80 9.87
N ARG A 104 1.08 -14.94 10.27
CA ARG A 104 -0.06 -14.96 9.34
C ARG A 104 -0.27 -13.63 8.64
N ILE A 105 -0.12 -12.50 9.33
CA ILE A 105 -0.20 -11.18 8.68
C ILE A 105 0.95 -10.99 7.70
N LEU A 106 2.18 -11.36 8.07
CA LEU A 106 3.33 -11.28 7.16
C LEU A 106 3.15 -12.17 5.93
N ALA A 107 2.60 -13.38 6.10
CA ALA A 107 2.26 -14.24 4.97
C ALA A 107 1.21 -13.59 4.04
N ALA A 108 0.19 -12.93 4.60
CA ALA A 108 -0.83 -12.21 3.84
C ALA A 108 -0.25 -11.01 3.07
N VAL A 109 0.73 -10.31 3.66
CA VAL A 109 1.49 -9.22 3.03
C VAL A 109 2.30 -9.75 1.84
N ASP A 110 3.08 -10.83 2.06
CA ASP A 110 3.93 -11.44 1.03
C ASP A 110 3.10 -11.95 -0.16
N GLU A 111 2.00 -12.67 0.11
CA GLU A 111 1.10 -13.21 -0.90
C GLU A 111 0.50 -12.10 -1.79
N ARG A 112 -0.05 -11.04 -1.17
CA ARG A 112 -0.70 -9.95 -1.90
C ARG A 112 0.31 -9.10 -2.67
N PHE A 113 1.52 -8.94 -2.16
CA PHE A 113 2.58 -8.24 -2.87
C PHE A 113 3.11 -9.04 -4.08
N GLN A 114 3.20 -10.37 -3.95
CA GLN A 114 3.51 -11.24 -5.08
C GLN A 114 2.43 -11.17 -6.18
N ALA A 115 1.16 -11.16 -5.78
CA ALA A 115 0.05 -10.97 -6.71
C ALA A 115 0.12 -9.61 -7.42
N ALA A 116 0.36 -8.53 -6.67
CA ALA A 116 0.54 -7.18 -7.22
C ALA A 116 1.69 -7.11 -8.24
N THR A 117 2.82 -7.76 -7.93
CA THR A 117 3.97 -7.86 -8.83
C THR A 117 3.58 -8.59 -10.12
N SER A 118 2.92 -9.74 -10.01
CA SER A 118 2.45 -10.50 -11.16
C SER A 118 1.50 -9.70 -12.05
N THR A 119 0.60 -8.90 -11.45
CA THR A 119 -0.31 -8.01 -12.17
C THR A 119 0.42 -6.92 -12.94
N VAL A 120 1.42 -6.28 -12.33
CA VAL A 120 2.20 -5.21 -12.99
C VAL A 120 3.09 -5.79 -14.08
N ASP A 121 3.74 -6.94 -13.83
CA ASP A 121 4.60 -7.61 -14.82
C ASP A 121 3.79 -8.05 -16.05
N ALA A 122 2.60 -8.62 -15.85
CA ALA A 122 1.72 -9.03 -16.94
C ALA A 122 1.18 -7.83 -17.75
N ARG A 123 0.94 -6.70 -17.09
CA ARG A 123 0.44 -5.47 -17.73
C ARG A 123 1.55 -4.67 -18.42
N GLY A 124 2.77 -4.73 -17.91
CA GLY A 124 3.87 -3.86 -18.29
C GLY A 124 3.77 -2.45 -17.69
N LEU A 125 4.87 -1.69 -17.85
CA LEU A 125 5.07 -0.36 -17.26
C LEU A 125 4.78 0.79 -18.23
N ASP A 126 3.97 0.54 -19.25
CA ASP A 126 3.43 1.62 -20.07
C ASP A 126 2.48 2.49 -19.25
N ASP A 127 2.50 3.81 -19.49
CA ASP A 127 1.69 4.79 -18.77
C ASP A 127 0.22 4.84 -19.25
N VAL A 128 -0.42 3.67 -19.26
CA VAL A 128 -1.81 3.45 -19.65
C VAL A 128 -2.78 3.96 -18.58
N VAL A 129 -4.04 4.20 -18.96
CA VAL A 129 -5.11 4.49 -17.99
C VAL A 129 -5.56 3.17 -17.37
N LEU A 130 -5.67 3.15 -16.05
CA LEU A 130 -6.14 2.02 -15.26
C LEU A 130 -7.57 2.26 -14.79
N THR A 131 -8.40 1.22 -14.87
CA THR A 131 -9.56 1.09 -13.99
C THR A 131 -9.05 0.75 -12.60
N THR A 132 -9.49 1.50 -11.59
CA THR A 132 -9.15 1.27 -10.18
C THR A 132 -10.42 1.08 -9.36
N ARG A 133 -10.31 0.72 -8.08
CA ARG A 133 -11.45 0.67 -7.15
C ARG A 133 -12.08 2.03 -6.85
N ARG A 134 -11.40 3.13 -7.21
CA ARG A 134 -11.85 4.51 -6.97
C ARG A 134 -12.22 5.13 -8.31
N VAL A 135 -11.33 5.98 -8.84
CA VAL A 135 -11.50 6.62 -10.15
C VAL A 135 -10.42 6.14 -11.14
N PRO A 136 -10.65 6.18 -12.46
CA PRO A 136 -9.62 5.90 -13.43
C PRO A 136 -8.42 6.84 -13.28
N ALA A 137 -7.21 6.31 -13.38
CA ALA A 137 -5.98 7.09 -13.24
C ALA A 137 -4.89 6.57 -14.17
N ARG A 138 -3.91 7.40 -14.52
CA ARG A 138 -2.72 6.91 -15.22
C ARG A 138 -1.96 5.94 -14.32
N GLN A 139 -1.32 4.93 -14.92
CA GLN A 139 -0.53 3.95 -14.17
C GLN A 139 0.56 4.63 -13.33
N SER A 140 1.25 5.65 -13.86
CA SER A 140 2.23 6.44 -13.10
C SER A 140 1.62 7.13 -11.87
N ASP A 141 0.50 7.85 -12.03
CA ASP A 141 -0.19 8.54 -10.93
C ASP A 141 -0.72 7.54 -9.89
N TYR A 142 -1.31 6.44 -10.34
CA TYR A 142 -1.82 5.39 -9.46
C TYR A 142 -0.69 4.74 -8.64
N LEU A 143 0.42 4.36 -9.28
CA LEU A 143 1.57 3.76 -8.59
C LEU A 143 2.26 4.76 -7.65
N LEU A 144 2.30 6.05 -8.01
CA LEU A 144 2.75 7.09 -7.08
C LEU A 144 1.90 7.09 -5.80
N THR A 145 0.59 6.86 -5.88
CA THR A 145 -0.21 6.74 -4.66
C THR A 145 0.22 5.57 -3.78
N ARG A 146 0.72 4.46 -4.36
CA ARG A 146 1.20 3.32 -3.57
C ARG A 146 2.53 3.66 -2.87
N VAL A 147 3.38 4.46 -3.52
CA VAL A 147 4.60 5.03 -2.88
C VAL A 147 4.21 5.94 -1.70
N ILE A 148 3.17 6.76 -1.85
CA ILE A 148 2.68 7.61 -0.75
C ILE A 148 2.18 6.75 0.40
N GLU A 149 1.35 5.73 0.13
CA GLU A 149 0.79 4.86 1.17
C GLU A 149 1.88 4.12 1.94
N ILE A 150 2.89 3.58 1.25
CA ILE A 150 3.98 2.87 1.94
C ILE A 150 4.84 3.81 2.79
N ALA A 151 5.11 5.03 2.32
CA ALA A 151 5.88 6.01 3.09
C ALA A 151 5.12 6.51 4.32
N VAL A 152 3.83 6.82 4.17
CA VAL A 152 2.96 7.27 5.28
C VAL A 152 2.83 6.17 6.33
N HIS A 153 2.56 4.92 5.93
CA HIS A 153 2.36 3.86 6.90
C HIS A 153 3.64 3.30 7.49
N ALA A 154 4.79 3.45 6.82
CA ALA A 154 6.09 3.26 7.45
C ALA A 154 6.32 4.27 8.59
N ASP A 155 5.99 5.55 8.37
CA ASP A 155 6.05 6.58 9.42
C ASP A 155 5.03 6.34 10.54
N ASP A 156 3.80 5.93 10.21
CA ASP A 156 2.79 5.57 11.22
C ASP A 156 3.28 4.41 12.11
N LEU A 157 3.86 3.36 11.51
CA LEU A 157 4.42 2.23 12.24
C LEU A 157 5.61 2.65 13.12
N ALA A 158 6.52 3.48 12.59
CA ALA A 158 7.65 4.02 13.33
C ALA A 158 7.20 4.79 14.58
N ARG A 159 6.20 5.67 14.43
CA ARG A 159 5.64 6.44 15.55
C ARG A 159 4.83 5.58 16.52
N SER A 160 4.29 4.45 16.06
CA SER A 160 3.55 3.49 16.90
C SER A 160 4.48 2.69 17.82
N VAL A 161 5.74 2.51 17.40
CA VAL A 161 6.73 1.72 18.15
C VAL A 161 8.04 2.51 18.32
N PRO A 162 8.03 3.60 19.12
CA PRO A 162 9.20 4.48 19.27
C PRO A 162 10.41 3.82 19.97
N SER A 163 10.22 2.62 20.53
CA SER A 163 11.30 1.81 21.12
C SER A 163 12.08 0.97 20.10
N ALA A 164 11.58 0.83 18.88
CA ALA A 164 12.26 0.14 17.78
C ALA A 164 12.96 1.16 16.86
N ASP A 165 14.07 0.78 16.26
CA ASP A 165 14.68 1.58 15.20
C ASP A 165 13.68 1.73 14.04
N PRO A 166 13.52 2.91 13.43
CA PRO A 166 12.50 3.12 12.40
C PRO A 166 12.82 2.34 11.11
N PRO A 167 11.79 1.92 10.35
CA PRO A 167 12.00 1.34 9.03
C PRO A 167 12.78 2.31 8.14
N THR A 168 13.78 1.78 7.43
CA THR A 168 14.53 2.59 6.46
C THR A 168 13.65 2.83 5.24
N ILE A 169 13.15 4.06 5.07
CA ILE A 169 12.43 4.44 3.86
C ILE A 169 13.46 4.70 2.75
N PRO A 170 13.34 4.05 1.56
CA PRO A 170 14.19 4.37 0.41
C PRO A 170 14.13 5.86 0.09
N ARG A 171 15.27 6.46 -0.23
CA ARG A 171 15.40 7.93 -0.46
C ARG A 171 15.53 8.29 -1.95
N ASP A 172 15.26 7.31 -2.80
CA ASP A 172 15.65 7.22 -4.19
C ASP A 172 14.60 7.84 -5.12
#